data_AF-A0A1J4MJ92-F1
#
_entry.id   AF-A0A1J4MJ92-F1
#
_cell.length_a   1.000
_cell.length_b   1.000
_cell.length_c   1.000
_cell.angle_alpha   90.00
_cell.angle_beta   90.00
_cell.angle_gamma   90.00
#
_symmetry.space_group_name_H-M   'P 1'
#
loop_
_entity.id
_entity.type
_entity.pdbx_description
1 polymer ?
#
loop_
_entity_poly.entity_id
_entity_poly.type
_entity_poly.pdbx_seq_one_letter_code
_entity_poly.pdbx_strand_id
1 'polypeptide(L)'
;MKHIRNLLLIFALINSVCYSKKAPKLEDEIYIDSLDKNLSESEKEKKMEICFELTQKELIEKREFYQKIAASIKDQESITPDDAIRALFHQNLVTCYFNFDMQDMNSVINGKASKESIMKIFSANKNTPLKFSSYQLKILERVISQKTKNTSEKTSRKIVKQLSGFYGYLYFVFALLVIVLSFYFALNRLNKSIKGATKKKIKNN
;
A
#
# COMPACT_ATOMS: atom_id res chain seq x y z
N MET A 1 16.94 -17.28 -22.68
CA MET A 1 15.62 -17.05 -22.05
C MET A 1 15.12 -18.32 -21.32
N LYS A 2 15.82 -18.76 -20.27
CA LYS A 2 15.49 -20.00 -19.51
C LYS A 2 15.18 -19.75 -18.02
N HIS A 3 15.31 -18.51 -17.53
CA HIS A 3 15.28 -18.23 -16.08
C HIS A 3 13.90 -17.82 -15.53
N ILE A 4 12.96 -17.37 -16.37
CA ILE A 4 11.57 -17.07 -15.95
C ILE A 4 10.82 -18.35 -15.51
N ARG A 5 11.27 -19.52 -15.97
CA ARG A 5 10.65 -20.81 -15.65
C ARG A 5 10.96 -21.31 -14.23
N ASN A 6 12.03 -20.80 -13.60
CA ASN A 6 12.39 -21.15 -12.22
C ASN A 6 11.75 -20.24 -11.17
N LEU A 7 11.27 -19.05 -11.56
CA LEU A 7 10.58 -18.08 -10.71
C LEU A 7 9.26 -18.62 -10.12
N LEU A 8 8.60 -19.52 -10.86
CA LEU A 8 7.32 -20.16 -10.46
C LEU A 8 7.49 -21.40 -9.59
N LEU A 9 8.71 -21.90 -9.38
CA LEU A 9 8.97 -23.11 -8.60
C LEU A 9 9.23 -22.83 -7.11
N ILE A 10 9.61 -21.60 -6.74
CA ILE A 10 10.01 -21.28 -5.36
C ILE A 10 8.82 -20.87 -4.48
N PHE A 11 7.72 -20.35 -5.06
CA PHE A 11 6.48 -20.08 -4.33
C PHE A 11 5.68 -21.33 -3.91
N ALA A 12 6.08 -22.51 -4.38
CA ALA A 12 5.40 -23.78 -4.06
C ALA A 12 5.69 -24.33 -2.65
N LEU A 13 6.57 -23.70 -1.86
CA LEU A 13 7.07 -24.28 -0.60
C LEU A 13 6.48 -23.72 0.70
N ILE A 14 5.61 -22.69 0.67
CA ILE A 14 5.05 -22.12 1.92
C ILE A 14 3.56 -22.40 2.12
N ASN A 15 2.84 -22.92 1.11
CA ASN A 15 1.49 -23.46 1.33
C ASN A 15 1.33 -24.80 0.63
N SER A 16 1.17 -25.85 1.43
CA SER A 16 0.69 -27.17 1.01
C SER A 16 -0.70 -27.06 0.37
N VAL A 17 -0.75 -26.71 -0.91
CA VAL A 17 -1.86 -26.99 -1.82
C VAL A 17 -1.24 -27.45 -3.13
N CYS A 18 -1.42 -28.73 -3.46
CA CYS A 18 -0.85 -29.42 -4.61
C CYS A 18 -0.96 -28.62 -5.93
N TYR A 19 0.12 -27.94 -6.32
CA TYR A 19 0.28 -27.39 -7.66
C TYR A 19 0.83 -28.47 -8.59
N SER A 20 -0.02 -28.85 -9.55
CA SER A 20 0.34 -29.69 -10.68
C SER A 20 1.48 -29.04 -11.47
N LYS A 21 2.52 -29.81 -11.80
CA LYS A 21 3.68 -29.48 -12.65
C LYS A 21 3.25 -29.20 -14.11
N LYS A 22 2.41 -28.20 -14.34
CA LYS A 22 2.20 -27.63 -15.68
C LYS A 22 2.68 -26.19 -15.64
N ALA A 23 3.60 -25.85 -16.54
CA ALA A 23 3.95 -24.46 -16.80
C ALA A 23 2.66 -23.65 -16.96
N PRO A 24 2.53 -22.45 -16.37
CA PRO A 24 1.34 -21.64 -16.57
C PRO A 24 1.21 -21.44 -18.08
N LYS A 25 0.09 -21.90 -18.64
CA LYS A 25 -0.28 -21.50 -19.99
C LYS A 25 -0.28 -19.98 -19.96
N LEU A 26 0.33 -19.35 -20.97
CA LEU A 26 0.17 -17.92 -21.17
C LEU A 26 -1.34 -17.70 -21.25
N GLU A 27 -1.95 -17.20 -20.18
CA GLU A 27 -3.40 -17.05 -20.11
C GLU A 27 -3.78 -16.02 -21.16
N ASP A 28 -4.59 -16.48 -22.12
CA ASP A 28 -5.13 -15.64 -23.17
C ASP A 28 -5.97 -14.53 -22.53
N GLU A 29 -5.78 -13.28 -22.95
CA GLU A 29 -6.57 -12.15 -22.41
C GLU A 29 -8.08 -12.41 -22.56
N ILE A 30 -8.47 -13.07 -23.66
CA ILE A 30 -9.86 -13.44 -23.92
C ILE A 30 -10.40 -14.40 -22.85
N TYR A 31 -9.55 -15.33 -22.37
CA TYR A 31 -9.93 -16.23 -21.29
C TYR A 31 -10.13 -15.46 -19.98
N ILE A 32 -9.20 -14.57 -19.63
CA ILE A 32 -9.27 -13.78 -18.39
C ILE A 32 -10.51 -12.86 -18.40
N ASP A 33 -10.81 -12.22 -19.53
CA ASP A 33 -12.02 -11.40 -19.71
C ASP A 33 -13.30 -12.23 -19.61
N SER A 34 -13.26 -13.49 -20.03
CA SER A 34 -14.43 -14.38 -19.97
C SER A 34 -14.82 -14.77 -18.54
N LEU A 35 -13.90 -14.70 -17.58
CA LEU A 35 -14.12 -15.13 -16.19
C LEU A 35 -15.10 -14.23 -15.42
N ASP A 36 -15.22 -12.97 -15.81
CA ASP A 36 -16.14 -12.01 -15.20
C ASP A 36 -17.21 -11.49 -16.17
N LYS A 37 -17.35 -12.11 -17.36
CA LYS A 37 -18.25 -11.66 -18.43
C LYS A 37 -19.72 -11.51 -18.04
N ASN A 38 -20.15 -12.24 -17.01
CA ASN A 38 -21.53 -12.23 -16.52
C ASN A 38 -21.83 -11.06 -15.58
N LEU A 39 -20.80 -10.32 -15.16
CA LEU A 39 -20.95 -9.14 -14.31
C LEU A 39 -21.14 -7.90 -15.20
N SER A 40 -22.05 -7.02 -14.80
CA SER A 40 -22.13 -5.67 -15.36
C SER A 40 -20.88 -4.85 -15.01
N GLU A 41 -20.61 -3.79 -15.77
CA GLU A 41 -19.45 -2.93 -15.51
C GLU A 41 -19.44 -2.33 -14.09
N SER A 42 -20.63 -1.94 -13.59
CA SER A 42 -20.82 -1.45 -12.22
C SER A 42 -20.46 -2.51 -11.17
N GLU A 43 -20.84 -3.78 -11.40
CA GLU A 43 -20.49 -4.89 -10.50
C GLU A 43 -19.00 -5.20 -10.54
N LYS A 44 -18.36 -5.17 -11.71
CA LYS A 44 -16.91 -5.35 -11.84
C LYS A 44 -16.14 -4.25 -11.11
N GLU A 45 -16.58 -2.99 -11.24
CA GLU A 45 -16.02 -1.85 -10.51
C GLU A 45 -16.15 -2.02 -9.01
N LYS A 46 -17.35 -2.33 -8.52
CA LYS A 46 -17.61 -2.54 -7.09
C LYS A 46 -16.78 -3.70 -6.53
N LYS A 47 -16.67 -4.80 -7.29
CA LYS A 47 -15.85 -5.95 -6.93
C LYS A 47 -14.37 -5.57 -6.82
N MET A 48 -13.86 -4.83 -7.81
CA MET A 48 -12.49 -4.32 -7.82
C MET A 48 -12.23 -3.39 -6.64
N GLU A 49 -13.17 -2.49 -6.33
CA GLU A 49 -13.08 -1.58 -5.19
C GLU A 49 -12.94 -2.33 -3.86
N ILE A 50 -13.82 -3.30 -3.61
CA ILE A 50 -13.81 -4.08 -2.37
C ILE A 50 -12.54 -4.92 -2.27
N CYS A 51 -12.14 -5.60 -3.35
CA CYS A 51 -10.91 -6.39 -3.34
C CYS A 51 -9.66 -5.51 -3.15
N PHE A 52 -9.65 -4.30 -3.70
CA PHE A 52 -8.59 -3.34 -3.45
C PHE A 52 -8.52 -2.94 -1.96
N GLU A 53 -9.66 -2.65 -1.32
CA GLU A 53 -9.73 -2.34 0.11
C GLU A 53 -9.28 -3.49 1.00
N LEU A 54 -9.80 -4.70 0.74
CA LEU A 54 -9.45 -5.89 1.49
C LEU A 54 -7.96 -6.19 1.37
N THR A 55 -7.39 -6.07 0.16
CA THR A 55 -5.96 -6.29 -0.07
C THR A 55 -5.10 -5.25 0.65
N GLN A 56 -5.51 -3.98 0.64
CA GLN A 56 -4.84 -2.93 1.42
C GLN A 56 -4.85 -3.25 2.92
N LYS A 57 -6.01 -3.65 3.44
CA LYS A 57 -6.18 -4.01 4.85
C LYS A 57 -5.32 -5.21 5.23
N GLU A 58 -5.34 -6.28 4.42
CA GLU A 58 -4.53 -7.48 4.59
C GLU A 58 -3.03 -7.16 4.61
N LEU A 59 -2.55 -6.29 3.69
CA LEU A 59 -1.15 -5.88 3.63
C LEU A 59 -0.74 -5.10 4.89
N ILE A 60 -1.62 -4.26 5.42
CA ILE A 60 -1.38 -3.49 6.65
C ILE A 60 -1.36 -4.42 7.87
N GLU A 61 -2.36 -5.31 7.99
CA GLU A 61 -2.50 -6.23 9.12
C GLU A 61 -1.35 -7.25 9.19
N LYS A 62 -0.85 -7.71 8.03
CA LYS A 62 0.24 -8.69 7.93
C LYS A 62 1.55 -8.08 7.44
N ARG A 63 1.77 -6.79 7.70
CA ARG A 63 2.93 -6.04 7.19
C ARG A 63 4.26 -6.74 7.50
N GLU A 64 4.47 -7.16 8.74
CA GLU A 64 5.71 -7.83 9.15
C GLU A 64 5.93 -9.15 8.41
N PHE A 65 4.87 -9.90 8.17
CA PHE A 65 4.91 -11.15 7.42
C PHE A 65 5.29 -10.89 5.95
N TYR A 66 4.64 -9.93 5.29
CA TYR A 66 4.97 -9.55 3.91
C TYR A 66 6.39 -9.00 3.78
N GLN A 67 6.89 -8.24 4.77
CA GLN A 67 8.27 -7.77 4.79
C GLN A 67 9.28 -8.91 4.91
N LYS A 68 8.99 -9.93 5.74
CA LYS A 68 9.83 -11.13 5.84
C LYS A 68 9.86 -11.91 4.52
N ILE A 69 8.72 -12.06 3.86
CA ILE A 69 8.64 -12.71 2.54
C ILE A 69 9.44 -11.89 1.51
N ALA A 70 9.21 -10.58 1.44
CA ALA A 70 9.93 -9.69 0.52
C ALA A 70 11.45 -9.75 0.72
N ALA A 71 11.92 -9.80 1.98
CA ALA A 71 13.33 -9.97 2.30
C ALA A 71 13.87 -11.32 1.82
N SER A 72 13.11 -12.41 1.97
CA SER A 72 13.53 -13.74 1.51
C SER A 72 13.62 -13.86 -0.02
N ILE A 73 12.85 -13.06 -0.76
CA ILE A 73 12.86 -13.03 -2.23
C ILE A 73 14.02 -12.18 -2.76
N LYS A 74 14.34 -11.06 -2.07
CA LYS A 74 15.45 -10.16 -2.41
C LYS A 74 16.79 -10.88 -2.56
N ASP A 75 17.04 -11.91 -1.75
CA ASP A 75 18.32 -12.61 -1.75
C ASP A 75 18.47 -13.58 -2.95
N GLN A 76 17.40 -13.82 -3.70
CA GLN A 76 17.38 -14.77 -4.83
C GLN A 76 17.38 -14.09 -6.19
N GLU A 77 16.83 -12.89 -6.29
CA GLU A 77 16.63 -12.14 -7.52
C GLU A 77 16.88 -10.67 -7.22
N SER A 78 17.52 -9.92 -8.11
CA SER A 78 17.88 -8.49 -7.96
C SER A 78 16.65 -7.56 -7.91
N ILE A 79 15.67 -7.90 -7.08
CA ILE A 79 14.36 -7.32 -6.89
C ILE A 79 14.42 -6.53 -5.58
N THR A 80 13.93 -5.31 -5.60
CA THR A 80 13.89 -4.50 -4.37
C THR A 80 12.80 -5.05 -3.44
N PRO A 81 12.93 -4.87 -2.10
CA PRO A 81 11.85 -5.22 -1.17
C PRO A 81 10.51 -4.60 -1.55
N ASP A 82 10.51 -3.39 -2.10
CA ASP A 82 9.31 -2.69 -2.54
C ASP A 82 8.69 -3.35 -3.79
N ASP A 83 9.50 -3.83 -4.73
CA ASP A 83 9.02 -4.62 -5.87
C ASP A 83 8.38 -5.93 -5.43
N ALA A 84 8.99 -6.63 -4.48
CA ALA A 84 8.43 -7.86 -3.93
C ALA A 84 7.10 -7.61 -3.20
N ILE A 85 7.00 -6.53 -2.43
CA ILE A 85 5.73 -6.12 -1.78
C ILE A 85 4.67 -5.76 -2.82
N ARG A 86 5.04 -5.03 -3.89
CA ARG A 86 4.12 -4.72 -4.99
C ARG A 86 3.62 -5.97 -5.70
N ALA A 87 4.49 -6.96 -5.93
CA ALA A 87 4.12 -8.23 -6.52
C ALA A 87 3.15 -9.02 -5.62
N LEU A 88 3.41 -9.08 -4.31
CA LEU A 88 2.53 -9.73 -3.34
C LEU A 88 1.16 -9.05 -3.27
N PHE A 89 1.13 -7.71 -3.28
CA PHE A 89 -0.11 -6.95 -3.34
C PHE A 89 -0.89 -7.27 -4.61
N HIS A 90 -0.23 -7.27 -5.78
CA HIS A 90 -0.86 -7.61 -7.05
C HIS A 90 -1.45 -9.02 -7.04
N GLN A 91 -0.69 -10.02 -6.59
CA GLN A 91 -1.13 -11.40 -6.52
C GLN A 91 -2.37 -11.56 -5.63
N ASN A 92 -2.38 -10.92 -4.47
CA ASN A 92 -3.52 -10.95 -3.56
C ASN A 92 -4.75 -10.26 -4.15
N LEU A 93 -4.55 -9.14 -4.84
CA LEU A 93 -5.62 -8.40 -5.49
C LEU A 93 -6.28 -9.21 -6.62
N VAL A 94 -5.46 -9.82 -7.48
CA VAL A 94 -5.94 -10.72 -8.55
C VAL A 94 -6.67 -11.91 -7.95
N THR A 95 -6.08 -12.54 -6.93
CA THR A 95 -6.69 -13.69 -6.25
C THR A 95 -8.03 -13.34 -5.64
N CYS A 96 -8.11 -12.21 -4.92
CA CYS A 96 -9.37 -11.70 -4.41
C CYS A 96 -10.36 -11.51 -5.53
N TYR A 97 -10.01 -10.77 -6.59
CA TYR A 97 -10.95 -10.43 -7.65
C TYR A 97 -11.55 -11.66 -8.33
N PHE A 98 -10.78 -12.72 -8.56
CA PHE A 98 -11.30 -13.92 -9.24
C PHE A 98 -11.93 -14.96 -8.32
N ASN A 99 -11.56 -15.00 -7.04
CA ASN A 99 -12.13 -15.95 -6.07
C ASN A 99 -13.35 -15.40 -5.33
N PHE A 100 -13.49 -14.09 -5.27
CA PHE A 100 -14.58 -13.43 -4.56
C PHE A 100 -15.87 -13.51 -5.39
N ASP A 101 -16.94 -14.05 -4.84
CA ASP A 101 -18.24 -14.06 -5.53
C ASP A 101 -19.17 -12.94 -5.01
N MET A 102 -20.35 -12.81 -5.62
CA MET A 102 -21.32 -11.76 -5.22
C MET A 102 -21.93 -12.00 -3.83
N GLN A 103 -22.02 -13.26 -3.37
CA GLN A 103 -22.54 -13.58 -2.04
C GLN A 103 -21.53 -13.22 -0.95
N ASP A 104 -20.26 -13.55 -1.17
CA ASP A 104 -19.13 -13.12 -0.36
C ASP A 104 -19.03 -11.60 -0.33
N MET A 105 -19.19 -10.94 -1.49
CA MET A 105 -19.20 -9.48 -1.59
C MET A 105 -20.28 -8.85 -0.70
N ASN A 106 -21.50 -9.34 -0.80
CA ASN A 106 -22.60 -8.87 0.05
C ASN A 106 -22.36 -9.17 1.53
N SER A 107 -21.74 -10.30 1.85
CA SER A 107 -21.38 -10.66 3.23
C SER A 107 -20.31 -9.73 3.80
N VAL A 108 -19.30 -9.36 3.01
CA VAL A 108 -18.26 -8.40 3.41
C VAL A 108 -18.86 -7.00 3.61
N ILE A 109 -19.66 -6.51 2.65
CA ILE A 109 -20.31 -5.19 2.75
C ILE A 109 -21.18 -5.09 4.00
N ASN A 110 -21.92 -6.16 4.31
CA ASN A 110 -22.81 -6.20 5.47
C ASN A 110 -22.10 -6.51 6.80
N GLY A 111 -20.77 -6.66 6.80
CA GLY A 111 -19.99 -7.00 8.00
C GLY A 111 -20.26 -8.40 8.56
N LYS A 112 -20.78 -9.31 7.74
CA LYS A 112 -21.15 -10.69 8.11
C LYS A 112 -20.11 -11.74 7.66
N ALA A 113 -19.08 -11.33 6.93
CA ALA A 113 -18.04 -12.24 6.47
C ALA A 113 -17.20 -12.77 7.66
N SER A 114 -17.09 -14.08 7.78
CA SER A 114 -16.21 -14.71 8.77
C SER A 114 -14.73 -14.52 8.38
N LYS A 115 -13.83 -14.59 9.36
CA LYS A 115 -12.38 -14.53 9.10
C LYS A 115 -11.93 -15.65 8.15
N GLU A 116 -12.50 -16.84 8.27
CA GLU A 116 -12.21 -17.97 7.38
C GLU A 116 -12.67 -17.72 5.94
N SER A 117 -13.84 -17.10 5.74
CA SER A 117 -14.32 -16.69 4.41
C SER A 117 -13.36 -15.67 3.78
N ILE A 118 -12.90 -14.69 4.56
CA ILE A 118 -11.91 -13.69 4.11
C ILE A 118 -10.58 -14.36 3.74
N MET A 119 -10.10 -15.33 4.53
CA MET A 119 -8.87 -16.07 4.20
C MET A 119 -8.98 -16.91 2.92
N LYS A 120 -10.16 -17.50 2.66
CA LYS A 120 -10.41 -18.26 1.42
C LYS A 120 -10.33 -17.38 0.18
N ILE A 121 -10.77 -16.13 0.27
CA ILE A 121 -10.73 -15.16 -0.84
C ILE A 121 -9.29 -14.91 -1.30
N PHE A 122 -8.32 -14.90 -0.40
CA PHE A 122 -6.90 -14.73 -0.73
C PHE A 122 -6.16 -16.06 -1.04
N SER A 123 -6.85 -17.19 -1.02
CA SER A 123 -6.25 -18.50 -1.29
C SER A 123 -6.33 -18.85 -2.76
N ALA A 124 -5.20 -18.79 -3.49
CA ALA A 124 -5.16 -19.07 -4.92
C ALA A 124 -5.71 -20.48 -5.26
N ASN A 125 -6.61 -20.54 -6.23
CA ASN A 125 -7.12 -21.79 -6.79
C ASN A 125 -6.41 -22.11 -8.12
N LYS A 126 -6.51 -23.35 -8.60
CA LYS A 126 -5.92 -23.81 -9.87
C LYS A 126 -6.43 -23.04 -11.11
N ASN A 127 -7.55 -22.34 -10.97
CA ASN A 127 -8.20 -21.57 -12.04
C ASN A 127 -8.07 -20.05 -11.83
N THR A 128 -7.38 -19.60 -10.76
CA THR A 128 -7.16 -18.18 -10.51
C THR A 128 -6.07 -17.69 -11.47
N PRO A 129 -6.35 -16.67 -12.30
CA PRO A 129 -5.35 -16.06 -13.17
C PRO A 129 -4.16 -15.50 -12.41
N LEU A 130 -3.03 -15.37 -13.09
CA LEU A 130 -1.84 -14.71 -12.52
C LEU A 130 -1.84 -13.19 -12.71
N LYS A 131 -2.71 -12.67 -13.57
CA LYS A 131 -2.77 -11.26 -13.93
C LYS A 131 -4.19 -10.83 -14.27
N PHE A 132 -4.39 -9.52 -14.29
CA PHE A 132 -5.57 -8.91 -14.90
C PHE A 132 -5.42 -8.83 -16.43
N SER A 133 -6.56 -8.81 -17.12
CA SER A 133 -6.64 -8.37 -18.51
C SER A 133 -6.46 -6.86 -18.62
N SER A 134 -6.19 -6.40 -19.84
CA SER A 134 -6.15 -4.96 -20.14
C SER A 134 -7.44 -4.21 -19.75
N TYR A 135 -8.61 -4.86 -19.85
CA TYR A 135 -9.88 -4.26 -19.45
C TYR A 135 -10.00 -4.13 -17.92
N GLN A 136 -9.67 -5.18 -17.18
CA GLN A 136 -9.70 -5.17 -15.71
C GLN A 136 -8.67 -4.20 -15.11
N LEU A 137 -7.52 -4.01 -15.76
CA LEU A 137 -6.54 -2.98 -15.38
C LEU A 137 -7.12 -1.57 -15.49
N LYS A 138 -7.88 -1.27 -16.56
CA LYS A 138 -8.57 0.04 -16.69
C LYS A 138 -9.59 0.25 -15.57
N ILE A 139 -10.31 -0.80 -15.17
CA ILE A 139 -11.22 -0.73 -14.01
C ILE A 139 -10.43 -0.39 -12.74
N LEU A 140 -9.32 -1.10 -12.49
CA LEU A 140 -8.46 -0.85 -11.33
C LEU A 140 -7.91 0.58 -11.32
N GLU A 141 -7.44 1.11 -12.45
CA GLU A 141 -6.98 2.49 -12.58
C GLU A 141 -8.08 3.51 -12.22
N ARG A 142 -9.32 3.27 -12.65
CA ARG A 142 -10.47 4.11 -12.29
C ARG A 142 -10.73 4.09 -10.78
N VAL A 143 -10.73 2.90 -10.17
CA VAL A 143 -10.90 2.72 -8.72
C VAL A 143 -9.81 3.43 -7.93
N ILE A 144 -8.54 3.25 -8.31
CA ILE A 144 -7.39 3.92 -7.67
C ILE A 144 -7.52 5.44 -7.81
N SER A 145 -7.88 5.93 -9.00
CA SER A 145 -8.04 7.36 -9.26
C SER A 145 -9.14 7.97 -8.39
N GLN A 146 -10.29 7.31 -8.27
CA GLN A 146 -11.40 7.75 -7.42
C GLN A 146 -10.99 7.77 -5.93
N LYS A 147 -10.35 6.71 -5.44
CA LYS A 147 -9.86 6.64 -4.05
C LYS A 147 -8.80 7.70 -3.73
N THR A 148 -7.92 7.98 -4.67
CA THR A 148 -6.86 8.99 -4.50
C THR A 148 -7.44 10.40 -4.45
N LYS A 149 -8.40 10.71 -5.34
CA LYS A 149 -9.14 11.99 -5.31
C LYS A 149 -9.88 12.17 -3.98
N ASN A 150 -10.60 11.15 -3.53
CA ASN A 150 -11.35 11.18 -2.27
C ASN A 150 -10.44 11.32 -1.03
N THR A 151 -9.25 10.70 -1.05
CA THR A 151 -8.26 10.83 0.03
C THR A 151 -7.67 12.24 0.08
N SER A 152 -7.34 12.82 -1.07
CA SER A 152 -6.85 14.20 -1.19
C SER A 152 -7.86 15.21 -0.64
N GLU A 153 -9.14 15.07 -1.02
CA GLU A 153 -10.21 15.95 -0.53
C GLU A 153 -10.52 15.78 0.97
N LYS A 154 -10.46 14.56 1.50
CA LYS A 154 -10.67 14.32 2.94
C LYS A 154 -9.50 14.85 3.76
N THR A 155 -8.28 14.76 3.25
CA THR A 155 -7.08 15.26 3.92
C THR A 155 -7.04 16.77 3.92
N SER A 156 -7.34 17.41 2.78
CA SER A 156 -7.44 18.86 2.69
C SER A 156 -8.53 19.42 3.62
N ARG A 157 -9.74 18.81 3.65
CA ARG A 157 -10.80 19.23 4.58
C ARG A 157 -10.46 19.00 6.05
N LYS A 158 -9.75 17.91 6.40
CA LYS A 158 -9.31 17.65 7.79
C LYS A 158 -8.23 18.63 8.24
N ILE A 159 -7.25 18.91 7.39
CA ILE A 159 -6.18 19.87 7.69
C ILE A 159 -6.76 21.28 7.85
N VAL A 160 -7.66 21.69 6.96
CA VAL A 160 -8.34 22.99 7.07
C VAL A 160 -9.17 23.06 8.36
N LYS A 161 -9.89 22.00 8.75
CA LYS A 161 -10.64 21.97 10.02
C LYS A 161 -9.75 21.93 11.27
N GLN A 162 -8.58 21.29 11.23
CA GLN A 162 -7.63 21.29 12.35
C GLN A 162 -6.92 22.64 12.50
N LEU A 163 -6.72 23.37 11.39
CA LEU A 163 -6.12 24.70 11.40
C LEU A 163 -7.15 25.81 11.70
N SER A 164 -8.43 25.60 11.38
CA SER A 164 -9.51 26.55 11.65
C SER A 164 -10.14 26.31 13.05
N GLY A 165 -9.42 26.67 14.11
CA GLY A 165 -9.94 26.60 15.47
C GLY A 165 -8.97 27.08 16.55
N PHE A 166 -9.44 27.14 17.81
CA PHE A 166 -8.68 27.59 18.98
C PHE A 166 -7.32 26.87 19.14
N TYR A 167 -7.27 25.58 18.81
CA TYR A 167 -6.04 24.78 18.84
C TYR A 167 -5.04 25.13 17.72
N GLY A 168 -5.53 25.52 16.53
CA GLY A 168 -4.68 26.02 15.44
C GLY A 168 -4.02 27.36 15.79
N TYR A 169 -4.77 28.24 16.47
CA TYR A 169 -4.24 29.49 17.01
C TYR A 169 -3.19 29.25 18.11
N LEU A 170 -3.47 28.35 19.06
CA LEU A 170 -2.52 27.94 20.10
C LEU A 170 -1.21 27.39 19.50
N TYR A 171 -1.31 26.53 18.48
CA TYR A 171 -0.14 25.98 17.80
C TYR A 171 0.67 27.06 17.07
N PHE A 172 -0.01 27.99 16.38
CA PHE A 172 0.63 29.11 15.71
C PHE A 172 1.41 30.01 16.69
N VAL A 173 0.80 30.35 17.83
CA VAL A 173 1.45 31.16 18.89
C VAL A 173 2.66 30.43 19.48
N PHE A 174 2.55 29.12 19.75
CA PHE A 174 3.66 28.31 20.23
C PHE A 174 4.80 28.22 19.22
N ALA A 175 4.50 28.01 17.94
CA ALA A 175 5.50 27.98 16.88
C ALA A 175 6.24 29.33 16.78
N LEU A 176 5.49 30.45 16.87
CA LEU A 176 6.06 31.80 16.89
C LEU A 176 6.98 32.02 18.09
N LEU A 177 6.54 31.60 19.29
CA LEU A 177 7.37 31.66 20.50
C LEU A 177 8.65 30.83 20.37
N VAL A 178 8.57 29.62 19.82
CA VAL A 178 9.75 28.76 19.60
C VAL A 178 10.72 29.41 18.61
N ILE A 179 10.23 30.03 17.54
CA ILE A 179 11.06 30.75 16.57
C ILE A 179 11.74 31.95 17.24
N VAL A 180 10.98 32.77 17.99
CA VAL A 180 11.52 33.94 18.69
C VAL A 180 12.54 33.54 19.75
N LEU A 181 12.28 32.49 20.53
CA LEU A 181 13.22 31.96 21.52
C LEU A 181 14.49 31.41 20.86
N SER A 182 14.35 30.72 19.73
CA SER A 182 15.49 30.21 18.96
C SER A 182 16.35 31.35 18.43
N PHE A 183 15.73 32.41 17.91
CA PHE A 183 16.43 33.63 17.49
C PHE A 183 17.12 34.34 18.66
N TYR A 184 16.43 34.51 19.78
CA TYR A 184 16.99 35.11 20.98
C TYR A 184 18.20 34.33 21.49
N PHE A 185 18.12 33.00 21.52
CA PHE A 185 19.20 32.14 21.97
C PHE A 185 20.40 32.20 21.00
N ALA A 186 20.15 32.20 19.69
CA ALA A 186 21.19 32.38 18.68
C ALA A 186 21.90 33.73 18.83
N LEU A 187 21.15 34.82 19.00
CA LEU A 187 21.71 36.16 19.22
C LEU A 187 22.49 36.27 20.53
N ASN A 188 21.99 35.69 21.62
CA ASN A 188 22.68 35.70 22.91
C ASN A 188 23.99 34.89 22.87
N ARG A 189 23.99 33.74 22.16
CA ARG A 189 25.20 32.95 21.93
C ARG A 189 26.22 33.70 21.08
N LEU A 190 25.78 34.41 20.04
CA LEU A 190 26.63 35.25 19.21
C LEU A 190 27.26 36.39 20.03
N ASN A 191 26.45 37.08 20.84
CA ASN A 191 26.91 38.20 21.67
C ASN A 191 27.89 37.76 22.76
N LYS A 192 27.68 36.58 23.37
CA LYS A 192 28.66 35.96 24.30
C LYS A 192 29.97 35.58 23.60
N SER A 193 29.91 35.06 22.37
CA SER A 193 31.11 34.75 21.57
C SER A 193 31.92 36.00 21.24
N ILE A 194 31.24 37.10 20.87
CA ILE A 194 31.88 38.38 20.57
C ILE A 194 32.54 38.96 21.83
N LYS A 195 31.82 39.06 22.96
CA LYS A 195 32.38 39.57 24.22
C LYS A 195 33.52 38.70 24.78
N GLY A 196 33.47 37.38 24.57
CA GLY A 196 34.55 36.46 24.92
C GLY A 196 35.81 36.66 24.06
N ALA A 197 35.65 36.92 22.77
CA ALA A 197 36.75 37.25 21.87
C ALA A 197 37.41 38.60 22.20
N THR A 198 36.62 39.63 22.56
CA THR A 198 37.16 40.94 22.95
C THR A 198 37.95 40.88 24.26
N LYS A 199 37.48 40.14 25.27
CA LYS A 199 38.22 39.95 26.54
C LYS A 199 39.54 39.20 26.35
N LYS A 200 39.60 38.24 25.41
CA LYS A 200 40.83 37.49 25.14
C LYS A 200 41.88 38.33 24.40
N LYS A 201 41.44 39.29 23.58
CA LYS A 201 42.33 40.23 22.86
C LYS A 201 42.97 41.29 23.78
N ILE A 202 42.24 41.75 24.81
CA ILE A 202 42.73 42.75 25.77
C ILE A 202 43.73 42.15 26.77
N LYS A 203 43.70 40.83 27.01
CA LYS A 203 44.62 40.16 27.96
C LYS A 203 45.96 39.75 27.35
N ASN A 204 46.10 39.87 26.03
CA ASN A 204 47.29 39.48 25.25
C ASN A 204 48.04 40.69 24.67
N ASN A 205 47.65 41.92 25.03
CA ASN A 205 48.41 43.16 24.84
C ASN A 205 48.84 43.68 26.21
#